data_AF-A0A3D1SLE9-F1
#
_entry.id   AF-A0A3D1SLE9-F1
#
_cell.length_a   1.000
_cell.length_b   1.000
_cell.length_c   1.000
_cell.angle_alpha   90.00
_cell.angle_beta   90.00
_cell.angle_gamma   90.00
#
_symmetry.space_group_name_H-M   'P 1'
#
loop_
_entity.id
_entity.type
_entity.pdbx_description
1 polymer ?
#
loop_
_entity_poly.entity_id
_entity_poly.type
_entity_poly.pdbx_seq_one_letter_code
_entity_poly.pdbx_strand_id
1 'polypeptide(L)'
;LVGHSLSLYNELVRVPLIIRDPSNDLPRGTTVDHFVSTRRIFQTALTAARLADETEEVLTLAQSSTSDLDGGTVFSEGVPPRNVVKMLHQRRPQETEELGCDQTRRAVWSKTHKLIQTGEHRLELYSALDDPNEHLNLRDILPERVEALQEYLHTFVSHAGEPLSTREQAEGYDDPEVLRRLRDLGYIE
;
A
#
# COMPACT_ATOMS: atom_id res chain seq x y z
N LEU A 1 -0.75 -4.37 18.98
CA LEU A 1 -0.86 -5.37 17.90
C LEU A 1 -1.80 -4.93 16.78
N VAL A 2 -3.02 -4.43 17.05
CA VAL A 2 -3.98 -4.06 15.97
C VAL A 2 -3.54 -2.84 15.12
N GLY A 3 -2.66 -1.98 15.65
CA GLY A 3 -2.10 -0.86 14.87
C GLY A 3 -1.25 -1.29 13.66
N HIS A 4 -0.63 -2.47 13.68
CA HIS A 4 0.29 -2.92 12.63
C HIS A 4 -0.40 -3.37 11.33
N SER A 5 -1.66 -3.75 11.38
CA SER A 5 -2.39 -4.21 10.19
C SER A 5 -3.17 -3.09 9.49
N LEU A 6 -3.20 -1.89 10.08
CA LEU A 6 -4.09 -0.81 9.66
C LEU A 6 -3.35 0.47 9.31
N SER A 7 -2.13 0.69 9.80
CA SER A 7 -1.37 1.89 9.47
C SER A 7 -0.56 1.72 8.19
N LEU A 8 -0.34 2.83 7.49
CA LEU A 8 0.44 2.89 6.26
C LEU A 8 1.74 3.65 6.48
N TYR A 9 2.25 3.73 7.71
CA TYR A 9 3.53 4.37 8.01
C TYR A 9 4.71 3.57 7.40
N ASN A 10 5.81 4.25 7.13
CA ASN A 10 6.97 3.77 6.39
C ASN A 10 7.56 2.51 7.03
N GLU A 11 7.49 2.38 8.36
CA GLU A 11 7.96 1.20 9.07
C GLU A 11 7.27 -0.09 8.62
N LEU A 12 6.07 0.00 8.03
CA LEU A 12 5.29 -1.14 7.56
C LEU A 12 5.31 -1.30 6.04
N VAL A 13 5.30 -0.20 5.30
CA VAL A 13 5.08 -0.23 3.84
C VAL A 13 6.36 0.00 3.03
N ARG A 14 7.41 0.58 3.63
CA ARG A 14 8.70 0.80 2.97
C ARG A 14 9.66 -0.33 3.32
N VAL A 15 9.66 -1.37 2.50
CA VAL A 15 10.47 -2.57 2.71
C VAL A 15 11.81 -2.51 1.96
N PRO A 16 12.87 -3.16 2.47
CA PRO A 16 14.10 -3.35 1.70
C PRO A 16 13.83 -4.29 0.52
N LEU A 17 14.16 -3.84 -0.69
CA LEU A 17 14.14 -4.65 -1.91
C LEU A 17 15.56 -4.74 -2.48
N ILE A 18 16.10 -5.96 -2.58
CA ILE A 18 17.41 -6.24 -3.14
C ILE A 18 17.24 -7.26 -4.24
N ILE A 19 17.64 -6.93 -5.46
CA ILE A 19 17.57 -7.81 -6.62
C ILE A 19 18.98 -8.15 -7.07
N ARG A 20 19.27 -9.45 -7.17
CA ARG A 20 20.49 -9.95 -7.80
C ARG A 20 20.10 -10.56 -9.14
N ASP A 21 20.46 -9.86 -10.20
CA ASP A 21 20.24 -10.34 -11.56
C ASP A 21 21.48 -11.04 -12.12
N PRO A 22 21.41 -12.34 -12.45
CA PRO A 22 22.51 -13.06 -13.08
C PRO A 22 22.71 -12.68 -14.57
N SER A 23 21.67 -12.18 -15.24
CA SER A 23 21.70 -11.84 -16.68
C SER A 23 22.36 -10.48 -16.96
N ASN A 24 22.56 -9.66 -15.91
CA ASN A 24 23.10 -8.29 -15.98
C ASN A 24 22.22 -7.30 -16.77
N ASP A 25 20.92 -7.55 -16.87
CA ASP A 25 19.93 -6.57 -17.34
C ASP A 25 19.78 -5.44 -16.32
N LEU A 26 19.91 -5.75 -15.02
CA LEU A 26 20.01 -4.76 -13.94
C LEU A 26 21.47 -4.39 -13.62
N PRO A 27 21.81 -3.10 -13.48
CA PRO A 27 23.17 -2.67 -13.18
C PRO A 27 23.58 -3.08 -11.76
N ARG A 28 24.77 -3.68 -11.64
CA ARG A 28 25.30 -4.18 -10.36
C ARG A 28 25.78 -3.04 -9.47
N GLY A 29 25.49 -3.14 -8.17
CA GLY A 29 25.95 -2.17 -7.17
C GLY A 29 25.23 -0.82 -7.25
N THR A 30 24.18 -0.71 -8.07
CA THR A 30 23.37 0.50 -8.20
C THR A 30 22.35 0.58 -7.08
N THR A 31 22.23 1.76 -6.47
CA THR A 31 21.15 2.09 -5.55
C THR A 31 20.10 2.90 -6.30
N VAL A 32 18.84 2.54 -6.12
CA VAL A 32 17.69 3.29 -6.66
C VAL A 32 17.20 4.25 -5.56
N ASP A 33 17.16 5.53 -5.86
CA ASP A 33 16.88 6.63 -4.92
C ASP A 33 15.46 7.21 -5.00
N HIS A 34 14.65 6.69 -5.93
CA HIS A 34 13.21 7.00 -6.04
C HIS A 34 12.35 5.84 -5.55
N PHE A 35 11.07 6.11 -5.31
CA PHE A 35 10.13 5.09 -4.85
C PHE A 35 9.79 4.11 -5.96
N VAL A 36 9.78 2.81 -5.63
CA VAL A 36 9.40 1.72 -6.54
C VAL A 36 8.23 0.94 -5.96
N SER A 37 7.32 0.49 -6.83
CA SER A 37 6.16 -0.30 -6.41
C SER A 37 6.48 -1.79 -6.41
N THR A 38 6.04 -2.50 -5.36
CA THR A 38 6.14 -3.97 -5.28
C THR A 38 5.35 -4.68 -6.39
N ARG A 39 4.35 -4.02 -6.98
CA ARG A 39 3.59 -4.52 -8.14
C ARG A 39 4.52 -4.92 -9.28
N ARG A 40 5.61 -4.18 -9.49
CA ARG A 40 6.57 -4.36 -10.60
C ARG A 40 7.48 -5.59 -10.44
N ILE A 41 7.54 -6.19 -9.26
CA ILE A 41 8.39 -7.37 -9.01
C ILE A 41 7.96 -8.54 -9.90
N PHE A 42 6.65 -8.73 -10.08
CA PHE A 42 6.12 -9.80 -10.91
C PHE A 42 6.52 -9.64 -12.38
N GLN A 43 6.30 -8.46 -12.97
CA GLN A 43 6.70 -8.20 -14.36
C GLN A 43 8.22 -8.25 -14.53
N THR A 44 8.98 -7.77 -13.54
CA THR A 44 10.46 -7.90 -13.56
C THR A 44 10.89 -9.36 -13.64
N ALA A 45 10.24 -10.24 -12.89
CA ALA A 45 10.52 -11.69 -12.95
C ALA A 45 10.12 -12.30 -14.30
N LEU A 46 8.97 -11.92 -14.87
CA LEU A 46 8.55 -12.38 -16.20
C LEU A 46 9.51 -11.92 -17.30
N THR A 47 9.94 -10.66 -17.27
CA THR A 47 10.92 -10.12 -18.22
C THR A 47 12.25 -10.87 -18.11
N ALA A 48 12.77 -11.08 -16.89
CA ALA A 48 13.99 -11.84 -16.67
C ALA A 48 13.89 -13.31 -17.16
N ALA A 49 12.69 -13.89 -17.09
CA ALA A 49 12.39 -15.23 -17.61
C ALA A 49 12.13 -15.28 -19.13
N ARG A 50 12.09 -14.12 -19.81
CA ARG A 50 11.69 -13.97 -21.22
C ARG A 50 10.28 -14.47 -21.52
N LEU A 51 9.38 -14.25 -20.57
CA LEU A 51 7.96 -14.62 -20.64
C LEU A 51 7.03 -13.40 -20.65
N ALA A 52 7.55 -12.20 -20.40
CA ALA A 52 6.76 -10.98 -20.44
C ALA A 52 6.33 -10.65 -21.87
N ASP A 53 5.10 -10.18 -22.03
CA ASP A 53 4.67 -9.51 -23.25
C ASP A 53 5.10 -8.02 -23.27
N GLU A 54 4.83 -7.31 -24.36
CA GLU A 54 5.18 -5.89 -24.53
C GLU A 54 4.54 -4.99 -23.44
N THR A 55 3.36 -5.35 -22.94
CA THR A 55 2.64 -4.56 -21.92
C THR A 55 3.15 -4.82 -20.51
N GLU A 56 3.73 -5.99 -20.27
CA GLU A 56 4.37 -6.33 -19.00
C GLU A 56 5.82 -5.83 -18.97
N GLU A 57 6.53 -5.88 -20.09
CA GLU A 57 7.92 -5.45 -20.21
C GLU A 57 8.08 -3.96 -19.88
N VAL A 58 7.06 -3.13 -20.15
CA VAL A 58 7.09 -1.71 -19.76
C VAL A 58 7.05 -1.47 -18.25
N LEU A 59 6.68 -2.48 -17.46
CA LEU A 59 6.58 -2.40 -16.00
C LEU A 59 7.77 -3.04 -15.27
N THR A 60 8.76 -3.59 -15.98
CA THR A 60 9.96 -4.14 -15.34
C THR A 60 10.76 -3.06 -14.62
N LEU A 61 11.41 -3.44 -13.51
CA LEU A 61 12.38 -2.61 -12.79
C LEU A 61 13.74 -2.53 -13.50
N ALA A 62 13.96 -3.36 -14.52
CA ALA A 62 15.19 -3.35 -15.34
C ALA A 62 15.29 -2.14 -16.28
N GLN A 63 14.24 -1.34 -16.41
CA GLN A 63 14.27 -0.12 -17.21
C GLN A 63 15.09 0.99 -16.55
N SER A 64 15.62 1.90 -17.37
CA SER A 64 16.28 3.10 -16.85
C SER A 64 15.27 4.00 -16.13
N SER A 65 15.74 4.74 -15.14
CA SER A 65 14.95 5.72 -14.37
C SER A 65 14.29 6.81 -15.23
N THR A 66 14.75 7.01 -16.47
CA THR A 66 14.14 7.89 -17.48
C THR A 66 12.90 7.31 -18.16
N SER A 67 12.63 6.01 -18.01
CA SER A 67 11.49 5.29 -18.61
C SER A 67 10.46 4.87 -17.57
N ASP A 68 10.50 5.45 -16.36
CA ASP A 68 9.55 5.13 -15.31
C ASP A 68 8.14 5.64 -15.65
N LEU A 69 7.28 4.74 -16.13
CA LEU A 69 5.89 5.04 -16.45
C LEU A 69 5.10 5.61 -15.27
N ASP A 70 5.42 5.18 -14.05
CA ASP A 70 4.74 5.64 -12.84
C ASP A 70 5.30 7.01 -12.36
N GLY A 71 6.37 7.51 -12.99
CA GLY A 71 6.97 8.82 -12.68
C GLY A 71 7.42 8.98 -11.22
N GLY A 72 7.84 7.89 -10.58
CA GLY A 72 8.19 7.82 -9.16
C GLY A 72 6.98 7.92 -8.23
N THR A 73 5.76 7.74 -8.74
CA THR A 73 4.53 7.74 -7.95
C THR A 73 4.16 6.32 -7.57
N VAL A 74 4.01 6.04 -6.28
CA VAL A 74 3.63 4.71 -5.79
C VAL A 74 2.46 4.81 -4.83
N PHE A 75 1.69 3.72 -4.73
CA PHE A 75 0.47 3.65 -3.94
C PHE A 75 0.52 2.49 -2.94
N SER A 76 -0.19 2.64 -1.84
CA SER A 76 -0.44 1.58 -0.86
C SER A 76 -1.87 1.70 -0.33
N GLU A 77 -2.49 0.58 -0.02
CA GLU A 77 -3.84 0.52 0.54
C GLU A 77 -3.87 -0.43 1.73
N GLY A 78 -4.48 0.02 2.82
CA GLY A 78 -4.76 -0.76 4.02
C GLY A 78 -6.26 -0.89 4.17
N VAL A 79 -6.82 -2.04 3.79
CA VAL A 79 -8.24 -2.35 3.95
C VAL A 79 -8.43 -3.13 5.25
N PRO A 80 -9.15 -2.59 6.24
CA PRO A 80 -9.37 -3.28 7.51
C PRO A 80 -10.20 -4.56 7.31
N PRO A 81 -9.74 -5.73 7.78
CA PRO A 81 -10.54 -6.95 7.72
C PRO A 81 -11.80 -6.86 8.59
N ARG A 82 -12.96 -7.29 8.07
CA ARG A 82 -14.27 -7.17 8.75
C ARG A 82 -14.29 -7.78 10.16
N ASN A 83 -13.63 -8.91 10.37
CA ASN A 83 -13.54 -9.57 11.67
C ASN A 83 -12.74 -8.73 12.68
N VAL A 84 -11.65 -8.09 12.25
CA VAL A 84 -10.85 -7.18 13.08
C VAL A 84 -11.67 -5.95 13.46
N VAL A 85 -12.40 -5.37 12.52
CA VAL A 85 -13.30 -4.23 12.77
C VAL A 85 -14.38 -4.60 13.79
N LYS A 86 -15.04 -5.75 13.61
CA LYS A 86 -16.07 -6.24 14.56
C LYS A 86 -15.50 -6.42 15.96
N MET A 87 -14.33 -7.04 16.09
CA MET A 87 -13.65 -7.24 17.38
C MET A 87 -13.26 -5.90 18.03
N LEU A 88 -12.77 -4.94 17.24
CA LEU A 88 -12.41 -3.61 17.71
C LEU A 88 -13.65 -2.85 18.23
N HIS A 89 -14.75 -2.83 17.48
CA HIS A 89 -15.99 -2.18 17.94
C HIS A 89 -16.55 -2.81 19.22
N GLN A 90 -16.46 -4.12 19.37
CA GLN A 90 -16.94 -4.80 20.58
C GLN A 90 -16.10 -4.46 21.82
N ARG A 91 -14.79 -4.29 21.66
CA ARG A 91 -13.87 -4.06 22.79
C ARG A 91 -13.67 -2.58 23.10
N ARG A 92 -13.59 -1.73 22.07
CA ARG A 92 -13.24 -0.30 22.14
C ARG A 92 -13.93 0.50 21.04
N PRO A 93 -15.26 0.71 21.13
CA PRO A 93 -16.03 1.38 20.08
C PRO A 93 -15.59 2.83 19.86
N GLN A 94 -15.37 3.60 20.95
CA GLN A 94 -14.99 5.02 20.87
C GLN A 94 -13.64 5.22 20.18
N GLU A 95 -12.61 4.46 20.56
CA GLU A 95 -11.29 4.53 19.92
C GLU A 95 -11.30 4.07 18.46
N THR A 96 -12.20 3.14 18.10
CA THR A 96 -12.33 2.64 16.71
C THR A 96 -12.78 3.76 15.78
N GLU A 97 -13.78 4.53 16.20
CA GLU A 97 -14.31 5.68 15.44
C GLU A 97 -13.31 6.85 15.45
N GLU A 98 -12.75 7.21 16.61
CA GLU A 98 -11.81 8.32 16.75
C GLU A 98 -10.52 8.11 15.94
N LEU A 99 -10.03 6.87 15.85
CA LEU A 99 -8.82 6.53 15.11
C LEU A 99 -9.11 6.08 13.66
N GLY A 100 -10.38 5.97 13.27
CA GLY A 100 -10.79 5.50 11.94
C GLY A 100 -10.22 4.12 11.63
N CYS A 101 -10.22 3.21 12.61
CA CYS A 101 -9.68 1.86 12.47
C CYS A 101 -10.56 0.95 11.60
N ASP A 102 -11.81 1.35 11.38
CA ASP A 102 -12.80 0.74 10.50
C ASP A 102 -12.74 1.26 9.06
N GLN A 103 -11.96 2.30 8.81
CA GLN A 103 -11.88 2.97 7.51
C GLN A 103 -10.67 2.49 6.70
N THR A 104 -10.87 2.37 5.38
CA THR A 104 -9.77 2.11 4.45
C THR A 104 -8.77 3.27 4.48
N ARG A 105 -7.49 2.91 4.52
CA ARG A 105 -6.39 3.85 4.39
C ARG A 105 -5.76 3.71 3.02
N ARG A 106 -5.42 4.83 2.41
CA ARG A 106 -4.69 4.90 1.15
C ARG A 106 -3.52 5.83 1.31
N ALA A 107 -2.38 5.47 0.74
CA ALA A 107 -1.21 6.31 0.73
C ALA A 107 -0.68 6.45 -0.69
N VAL A 108 -0.20 7.64 -1.02
CA VAL A 108 0.53 7.93 -2.24
C VAL A 108 1.86 8.56 -1.88
N TRP A 109 2.92 8.13 -2.55
CA TRP A 109 4.21 8.79 -2.53
C TRP A 109 4.45 9.39 -3.89
N SER A 110 4.95 10.62 -3.93
CA SER A 110 5.46 11.21 -5.15
C SER A 110 6.65 12.11 -4.81
N LYS A 111 7.77 11.89 -5.53
CA LYS A 111 9.04 12.60 -5.37
C LYS A 111 9.61 12.48 -3.95
N THR A 112 9.23 13.40 -3.06
CA THR A 112 9.78 13.52 -1.71
C THR A 112 8.71 13.47 -0.62
N HIS A 113 7.43 13.46 -0.99
CA HIS A 113 6.32 13.54 -0.04
C HIS A 113 5.45 12.32 -0.12
N LYS A 114 4.80 12.05 1.00
CA LYS A 114 3.80 11.00 1.16
C LYS A 114 2.54 11.60 1.75
N LEU A 115 1.41 11.30 1.13
CA LEU A 115 0.08 11.62 1.67
C LEU A 115 -0.57 10.31 2.11
N ILE A 116 -1.08 10.28 3.34
CA ILE A 116 -1.95 9.23 3.85
C ILE A 116 -3.35 9.81 4.00
N GLN A 117 -4.33 9.13 3.40
CA GLN A 117 -5.74 9.41 3.54
C GLN A 117 -6.42 8.26 4.29
N THR A 118 -7.12 8.58 5.38
CA THR A 118 -7.98 7.64 6.13
C THR A 118 -9.44 8.07 5.92
N GLY A 119 -10.23 7.21 5.29
CA GLY A 119 -11.60 7.55 4.88
C GLY A 119 -11.64 8.77 3.94
N GLU A 120 -12.56 9.70 4.18
CA GLU A 120 -12.77 10.86 3.29
C GLU A 120 -12.09 12.16 3.76
N HIS A 121 -11.80 12.31 5.05
CA HIS A 121 -11.50 13.63 5.63
C HIS A 121 -10.16 13.71 6.37
N ARG A 122 -9.58 12.57 6.75
CA ARG A 122 -8.34 12.52 7.50
C ARG A 122 -7.18 12.41 6.54
N LEU A 123 -6.44 13.51 6.42
CA LEU A 123 -5.25 13.63 5.60
C LEU A 123 -4.05 13.85 6.50
N GLU A 124 -2.95 13.19 6.16
CA GLU A 124 -1.66 13.31 6.84
C GLU A 124 -0.58 13.41 5.75
N LEU A 125 0.23 14.47 5.78
CA LEU A 125 1.29 14.71 4.79
C LEU A 125 2.64 14.65 5.49
N TYR A 126 3.58 13.89 4.95
CA TYR A 126 4.92 13.74 5.52
C TYR A 126 6.01 13.93 4.45
N SER A 127 7.18 14.42 4.87
CA SER A 127 8.39 14.38 4.03
C SER A 127 9.02 13.00 4.14
N ALA A 128 8.96 12.21 3.07
CA ALA A 128 9.46 10.83 3.07
C ALA A 128 11.01 10.73 3.03
N LEU A 129 11.69 11.86 2.79
CA LEU A 129 13.15 11.96 2.80
C LEU A 129 13.69 12.61 4.08
N ASP A 130 13.12 13.75 4.48
CA ASP A 130 13.63 14.52 5.63
C ASP A 130 13.06 14.01 6.96
N ASP A 131 11.87 13.39 6.94
CA ASP A 131 11.20 12.84 8.10
C ASP A 131 10.75 11.39 7.82
N PRO A 132 11.70 10.44 7.69
CA PRO A 132 11.38 9.06 7.31
C PRO A 132 10.52 8.33 8.36
N ASN A 133 10.51 8.81 9.61
CA ASN A 133 9.71 8.27 10.72
C ASN A 133 8.36 9.00 10.90
N GLU A 134 8.04 9.96 10.01
CA GLU A 134 6.71 10.57 9.91
C GLU A 134 6.22 11.22 11.22
N HIS A 135 7.13 11.93 11.90
CA HIS A 135 6.83 12.62 13.15
C HIS A 135 6.08 13.94 12.96
N LEU A 136 6.29 14.63 11.84
CA LEU A 136 5.74 15.96 11.57
C LEU A 136 4.72 15.92 10.44
N ASN A 137 3.44 16.05 10.78
CA ASN A 137 2.38 16.23 9.79
C ASN A 137 2.43 17.64 9.18
N LEU A 138 2.71 17.72 7.89
CA LEU A 138 2.86 18.94 7.10
C LEU A 138 1.57 19.37 6.39
N ARG A 139 0.43 18.70 6.61
CA ARG A 139 -0.83 18.95 5.91
C ARG A 139 -1.22 20.43 5.90
N ASP A 140 -1.19 21.06 7.07
CA ASP A 140 -1.64 22.45 7.24
C ASP A 140 -0.57 23.46 6.79
N ILE A 141 0.67 23.00 6.59
CA ILE A 141 1.81 23.82 6.17
C ILE A 141 1.91 23.85 4.63
N LEU A 142 1.59 22.73 3.97
CA LEU A 142 1.73 22.57 2.52
C LEU A 142 0.41 22.12 1.86
N PRO A 143 -0.67 22.92 1.93
CA PRO A 143 -1.99 22.53 1.41
C PRO A 143 -1.97 22.24 -0.10
N GLU A 144 -1.20 23.00 -0.88
CA GLU A 144 -1.06 22.76 -2.33
C GLU A 144 -0.49 21.36 -2.64
N ARG A 145 0.38 20.84 -1.77
CA ARG A 145 0.95 19.48 -1.91
C ARG A 145 -0.07 18.41 -1.54
N VAL A 146 -0.90 18.68 -0.54
CA VAL A 146 -2.01 17.81 -0.17
C VAL A 146 -2.97 17.68 -1.36
N GLU A 147 -3.41 18.80 -1.94
CA GLU A 147 -4.34 18.79 -3.08
C GLU A 147 -3.79 18.01 -4.28
N ALA A 148 -2.54 18.27 -4.67
CA ALA A 148 -1.90 17.57 -5.79
C ALA A 148 -1.80 16.05 -5.56
N LEU A 149 -1.40 15.62 -4.35
CA LEU A 149 -1.32 14.20 -4.01
C LEU A 149 -2.70 13.54 -3.89
N GLN A 150 -3.70 14.30 -3.42
CA GLN A 150 -5.07 13.82 -3.32
C GLN A 150 -5.70 13.60 -4.69
N GLU A 151 -5.36 14.43 -5.68
CA GLU A 151 -5.76 14.21 -7.09
C GLU A 151 -5.18 12.90 -7.65
N TYR A 152 -3.91 12.58 -7.35
CA TYR A 152 -3.32 11.29 -7.71
C TYR A 152 -4.05 10.12 -7.05
N LEU A 153 -4.41 10.22 -5.77
CA LEU A 153 -5.19 9.20 -5.08
C LEU A 153 -6.59 9.02 -5.70
N HIS A 154 -7.29 10.11 -5.99
CA HIS A 154 -8.60 10.06 -6.62
C HIS A 154 -8.54 9.40 -8.00
N THR A 155 -7.50 9.73 -8.79
CA THR A 155 -7.24 9.13 -10.09
C THR A 155 -6.93 7.64 -9.94
N PHE A 156 -6.10 7.26 -8.98
CA PHE A 156 -5.80 5.86 -8.71
C PHE A 156 -7.07 5.07 -8.35
N VAL A 157 -7.91 5.59 -7.46
CA VAL A 157 -9.16 4.94 -7.04
C VAL A 157 -10.15 4.83 -8.19
N SER A 158 -10.26 5.85 -9.05
CA SER A 158 -11.17 5.78 -10.20
C SER A 158 -10.74 4.73 -11.24
N HIS A 159 -9.42 4.49 -11.38
CA HIS A 159 -8.88 3.48 -12.29
C HIS A 159 -8.86 2.07 -11.69
N ALA A 160 -8.69 1.96 -10.36
CA ALA A 160 -8.70 0.67 -9.65
C ALA A 160 -10.08 -0.02 -9.68
N GLY A 161 -11.12 0.68 -10.14
CA GLY A 161 -12.51 0.23 -10.05
C GLY A 161 -13.05 0.38 -8.63
N GLU A 162 -14.34 0.07 -8.43
CA GLU A 162 -14.87 -0.14 -7.08
C GLU A 162 -13.92 -1.09 -6.34
N PRO A 163 -13.48 -0.79 -5.11
CA PRO A 163 -12.80 -1.80 -4.30
C PRO A 163 -13.70 -3.03 -4.38
N LEU A 164 -13.13 -4.20 -4.63
CA LEU A 164 -13.89 -5.44 -4.53
C LEU A 164 -14.42 -5.49 -3.09
N SER A 165 -15.60 -4.93 -2.90
CA SER A 165 -16.30 -4.82 -1.64
C SER A 165 -16.70 -6.23 -1.31
N THR A 166 -15.75 -7.02 -0.80
CA THR A 166 -16.03 -8.35 -0.27
C THR A 166 -16.84 -9.18 -1.28
N ARG A 167 -16.39 -9.28 -2.54
CA ARG A 167 -17.02 -10.24 -3.44
C ARG A 167 -16.53 -11.62 -3.02
N GLU A 168 -17.47 -12.29 -2.35
CA GLU A 168 -17.48 -13.67 -1.89
C GLU A 168 -16.50 -13.92 -0.75
N GLN A 169 -17.07 -14.28 0.41
CA GLN A 169 -16.35 -15.10 1.37
C GLN A 169 -15.60 -16.18 0.59
N ALA A 170 -14.29 -16.35 0.85
CA ALA A 170 -13.51 -17.39 0.18
C ALA A 170 -14.30 -18.71 0.17
N GLU A 171 -14.35 -19.42 -0.95
CA GLU A 171 -15.02 -20.72 -1.03
C GLU A 171 -14.57 -21.59 0.16
N GLY A 172 -15.52 -22.00 1.01
CA GLY A 172 -15.25 -22.74 2.24
C GLY A 172 -15.16 -21.91 3.53
N TYR A 173 -15.46 -20.61 3.53
CA TYR A 173 -15.58 -19.82 4.77
C TYR A 173 -16.62 -20.40 5.74
N ASP A 174 -17.73 -20.91 5.21
CA ASP A 174 -18.78 -21.56 5.99
C ASP A 174 -18.47 -23.03 6.34
N ASP A 175 -17.28 -23.54 5.98
CA ASP A 175 -16.86 -24.88 6.38
C ASP A 175 -16.70 -24.95 7.92
N PRO A 176 -17.43 -25.86 8.59
CA PRO A 176 -17.38 -25.98 10.05
C PRO A 176 -15.96 -26.29 10.59
N GLU A 177 -15.08 -26.94 9.82
CA GLU A 177 -13.70 -27.18 10.22
C GLU A 177 -12.86 -25.90 10.14
N VAL A 178 -13.06 -25.09 9.10
CA VAL A 178 -12.41 -23.77 8.95
C VAL A 178 -12.86 -22.83 10.07
N LEU A 179 -14.15 -22.78 10.36
CA LEU A 179 -14.70 -21.97 11.46
C LEU A 179 -14.16 -22.44 12.81
N ARG A 180 -14.04 -23.75 13.05
CA ARG A 180 -13.44 -24.26 14.31
C ARG A 180 -11.99 -23.82 14.44
N ARG A 181 -11.17 -23.95 13.39
CA ARG A 181 -9.77 -23.51 13.42
C ARG A 181 -9.64 -22.00 13.59
N LEU A 182 -10.49 -21.21 12.94
CA LEU A 182 -10.53 -19.76 13.11
C LEU A 182 -10.92 -19.38 14.55
N ARG A 183 -11.83 -20.12 15.19
CA ARG A 183 -12.19 -19.94 16.60
C ARG A 183 -11.04 -20.31 17.54
N ASP A 184 -10.39 -21.46 17.31
CA ASP A 184 -9.24 -21.92 18.10
C ASP A 184 -8.05 -20.94 18.03
N LEU A 185 -7.91 -20.25 16.89
CA LEU A 185 -6.90 -19.21 16.67
C LEU A 185 -7.36 -17.81 17.14
N GLY A 186 -8.60 -17.65 17.61
CA GLY A 186 -9.15 -16.39 18.13
C GLY A 186 -9.56 -15.36 17.06
N TYR A 187 -9.73 -15.78 15.80
CA TYR A 187 -10.18 -14.90 14.70
C TYR A 187 -11.70 -14.71 14.65
N ILE A 188 -12.48 -15.60 15.25
CA ILE A 188 -13.95 -15.54 15.37
C ILE A 188 -14.40 -16.11 16.74
N GLU A 189 -15.51 -15.62 17.29
CA GLU A 189 -16.15 -16.13 18.52
C GLU A 189 -17.19 -17.21 18.22
#